data_AF-A0AAE0WXN7-F1
#
_entry.id   AF-A0AAE0WXN7-F1
#
_cell.length_a   1.000
_cell.length_b   1.000
_cell.length_c   1.000
_cell.angle_alpha   90.00
_cell.angle_beta   90.00
_cell.angle_gamma   90.00
#
_symmetry.space_group_name_H-M   'P 1'
#
loop_
_entity.id
_entity.type
_entity.pdbx_description
1 polymer ?
#
loop_
_entity_poly.entity_id
_entity_poly.type
_entity_poly.pdbx_seq_one_letter_code
_entity_poly.pdbx_strand_id
1 'polypeptide(L)'
;MSEHTLGKVVRKAGLRGRMGTILVCLQQVESTGLSLKSEEVMREVLIGIREHAARAEWNAEAVTKARKWAVEVASLLERSEHGSGKVGAGTKDARRRPQVLGLFLELAAVDAFKHKGGQDVDGTVRMYTERLLSCMGDEVQPPSITPLSLGPQLEMLHGVPIYHGLLLADRILGSALPRAEKARSIRDDYEAGLTVLAQALEARGDGALEKEGTYGGQALMCWGSILRD
;
A
#
# COMPACT_ATOMS: atom_id res chain seq x y z
N MET A 1 17.78 -12.09 -14.95
CA MET A 1 17.94 -11.39 -13.65
C MET A 1 16.96 -12.01 -12.67
N SER A 2 17.35 -12.31 -11.42
CA SER A 2 16.41 -12.90 -10.45
C SER A 2 15.36 -11.89 -10.02
N GLU A 3 14.20 -12.37 -9.57
CA GLU A 3 13.10 -11.53 -9.07
C GLU A 3 13.55 -10.58 -7.94
N HIS A 4 14.36 -11.09 -7.02
CA HIS A 4 14.94 -10.29 -5.94
C HIS A 4 15.82 -9.15 -6.46
N THR A 5 16.60 -9.37 -7.52
CA THR A 5 17.41 -8.31 -8.13
C THR A 5 16.52 -7.28 -8.84
N LEU A 6 15.46 -7.72 -9.53
CA LEU A 6 14.45 -6.83 -10.13
C LEU A 6 13.78 -5.95 -9.07
N GLY A 7 13.30 -6.53 -7.98
CA GLY A 7 12.72 -5.79 -6.85
C GLY A 7 13.69 -4.73 -6.31
N LYS A 8 14.96 -5.11 -6.08
CA LYS A 8 16.00 -4.14 -5.65
C LYS A 8 16.18 -2.97 -6.62
N VAL A 9 16.17 -3.23 -7.93
CA VAL A 9 16.27 -2.18 -8.96
C VAL A 9 15.06 -1.25 -8.89
N VAL A 10 13.85 -1.80 -8.84
CA VAL A 10 12.60 -1.04 -8.71
C VAL A 10 12.62 -0.16 -7.46
N ARG A 11 12.97 -0.72 -6.31
CA ARG A 11 13.07 0.00 -5.04
C ARG A 11 14.04 1.18 -5.12
N LYS A 12 15.26 0.94 -5.63
CA LYS A 12 16.28 2.00 -5.75
C LYS A 12 15.88 3.08 -6.76
N ALA A 13 15.22 2.72 -7.85
CA ALA A 13 14.68 3.68 -8.80
C ALA A 13 13.52 4.51 -8.20
N GLY A 14 12.61 3.87 -7.45
CA GLY A 14 11.51 4.52 -6.74
C GLY A 14 12.01 5.57 -5.74
N LEU A 15 13.00 5.20 -4.91
CA LEU A 15 13.67 6.10 -3.97
C LEU A 15 14.34 7.32 -4.63
N ARG A 16 14.65 7.25 -5.93
CA ARG A 16 15.20 8.35 -6.72
C ARG A 16 14.13 9.10 -7.53
N GLY A 17 12.85 8.92 -7.19
CA GLY A 17 11.72 9.60 -7.83
C GLY A 17 11.45 9.13 -9.26
N ARG A 18 11.92 7.94 -9.65
CA ARG A 18 11.80 7.42 -11.03
C ARG A 18 10.58 6.53 -11.25
N MET A 19 9.52 6.73 -10.48
CA MET A 19 8.27 5.95 -10.60
C MET A 19 7.67 6.00 -12.01
N GLY A 20 7.70 7.16 -12.68
CA GLY A 20 7.24 7.26 -14.07
C GLY A 20 8.00 6.35 -15.03
N THR A 21 9.34 6.24 -14.88
CA THR A 21 10.15 5.33 -15.68
C THR A 21 9.83 3.87 -15.38
N ILE A 22 9.61 3.52 -14.11
CA ILE A 22 9.21 2.16 -13.72
C ILE A 22 7.89 1.77 -14.38
N LEU A 23 6.90 2.67 -14.40
CA LEU A 23 5.60 2.44 -15.04
C LEU A 23 5.71 2.28 -16.56
N VAL A 24 6.55 3.09 -17.22
CA VAL A 24 6.85 2.91 -18.65
C VAL A 24 7.48 1.54 -18.92
N CYS A 25 8.42 1.10 -18.07
CA CYS A 25 9.02 -0.23 -18.21
C CYS A 25 7.98 -1.35 -18.05
N LEU A 26 7.07 -1.23 -17.08
CA LEU A 26 5.96 -2.16 -16.90
C LEU A 26 5.05 -2.18 -18.12
N GLN A 27 4.70 -1.01 -18.68
CA GLN A 27 3.89 -0.93 -19.90
C GLN A 27 4.53 -1.68 -21.07
N GLN A 28 5.86 -1.65 -21.16
CA GLN A 28 6.69 -2.30 -22.18
C GLN A 28 7.26 -3.65 -21.73
N VAL A 29 6.45 -4.46 -21.03
CA VAL A 29 6.84 -5.77 -20.47
C VAL A 29 7.54 -6.70 -21.47
N GLU A 30 7.16 -6.68 -22.75
CA GLU A 30 7.78 -7.49 -23.81
C GLU A 30 9.24 -7.10 -24.07
N SER A 31 9.58 -5.82 -23.92
CA SER A 31 10.92 -5.30 -24.14
C SER A 31 11.77 -5.31 -22.86
N THR A 32 11.16 -5.11 -21.69
CA THR A 32 11.89 -4.94 -20.43
C THR A 32 11.90 -6.18 -19.55
N GLY A 33 10.95 -7.11 -19.76
CA GLY A 33 10.70 -8.24 -18.87
C GLY A 33 10.17 -7.84 -17.48
N LEU A 34 9.89 -6.56 -17.22
CA LEU A 34 9.41 -6.08 -15.92
C LEU A 34 7.92 -6.37 -15.78
N SER A 35 7.55 -7.21 -14.81
CA SER A 35 6.16 -7.63 -14.60
C SER A 35 5.73 -7.60 -13.13
N LEU A 36 4.49 -7.17 -12.88
CA LEU A 36 3.81 -7.24 -11.58
C LEU A 36 3.45 -8.68 -11.14
N LYS A 37 3.69 -9.71 -11.97
CA LYS A 37 3.63 -11.11 -11.53
C LYS A 37 4.73 -11.46 -10.53
N SER A 38 5.85 -10.76 -10.59
CA SER A 38 6.88 -10.88 -9.56
C SER A 38 6.41 -10.18 -8.29
N GLU A 39 6.31 -10.93 -7.21
CA GLU A 39 5.89 -10.44 -5.91
C GLU A 39 6.80 -9.32 -5.39
N GLU A 40 8.10 -9.46 -5.65
CA GLU A 40 9.10 -8.44 -5.35
C GLU A 40 8.80 -7.14 -6.13
N VAL A 41 8.59 -7.22 -7.44
CA VAL A 41 8.31 -6.03 -8.27
C VAL A 41 7.01 -5.36 -7.87
N MET A 42 5.93 -6.13 -7.72
CA MET A 42 4.63 -5.63 -7.28
C MET A 42 4.76 -4.84 -5.97
N ARG A 43 5.39 -5.45 -4.97
CA ARG A 43 5.55 -4.84 -3.66
C ARG A 43 6.32 -3.52 -3.75
N GLU A 44 7.46 -3.50 -4.42
CA GLU A 44 8.28 -2.29 -4.50
C GLU A 44 7.61 -1.17 -5.31
N VAL A 45 6.75 -1.51 -6.28
CA VAL A 45 5.92 -0.52 -6.99
C VAL A 45 4.90 0.10 -6.04
N LEU A 46 4.16 -0.72 -5.26
CA LEU A 46 3.16 -0.22 -4.31
C LEU A 46 3.80 0.67 -3.24
N ILE A 47 4.92 0.23 -2.67
CA ILE A 47 5.71 1.02 -1.71
C ILE A 47 6.14 2.33 -2.37
N GLY A 48 6.76 2.29 -3.55
CA GLY A 48 7.25 3.49 -4.24
C GLY A 48 6.16 4.52 -4.55
N ILE A 49 4.95 4.08 -4.89
CA ILE A 49 3.79 4.97 -5.10
C ILE A 49 3.43 5.67 -3.79
N ARG A 50 3.30 4.93 -2.68
CA ARG A 50 3.00 5.50 -1.37
C ARG A 50 4.08 6.48 -0.93
N GLU A 51 5.34 6.05 -0.99
CA GLU A 51 6.48 6.85 -0.54
C GLU A 51 6.56 8.18 -1.28
N HIS A 52 6.20 8.22 -2.55
CA HIS A 52 6.16 9.47 -3.30
C HIS A 52 5.23 10.51 -2.66
N ALA A 53 4.02 10.10 -2.26
CA ALA A 53 3.07 10.99 -1.61
C ALA A 53 3.49 11.29 -0.16
N ALA A 54 3.89 10.26 0.59
CA ALA A 54 4.27 10.39 2.00
C ALA A 54 5.48 11.30 2.22
N ARG A 55 6.55 11.16 1.40
CA ARG A 55 7.76 12.01 1.48
C ARG A 55 7.49 13.48 1.13
N ALA A 56 6.43 13.72 0.37
CA ALA A 56 5.95 15.05 0.04
C ALA A 56 4.89 15.54 1.04
N GLU A 57 4.87 14.95 2.24
CA GLU A 57 3.95 15.25 3.34
C GLU A 57 2.48 15.22 2.89
N TRP A 58 2.16 14.31 1.96
CA TRP A 58 0.83 14.16 1.38
C TRP A 58 0.28 15.44 0.76
N ASN A 59 1.11 16.30 0.17
CA ASN A 59 0.62 17.48 -0.54
C ASN A 59 -0.27 17.10 -1.75
N ALA A 60 -1.09 18.04 -2.21
CA ALA A 60 -2.13 17.78 -3.21
C ALA A 60 -1.55 17.28 -4.55
N GLU A 61 -0.43 17.83 -5.00
CA GLU A 61 0.22 17.43 -6.25
C GLU A 61 0.73 15.98 -6.17
N ALA A 62 1.45 15.65 -5.10
CA ALA A 62 2.05 14.33 -4.91
C ALA A 62 0.98 13.25 -4.71
N VAL A 63 -0.09 13.55 -3.96
CA VAL A 63 -1.24 12.65 -3.80
C VAL A 63 -1.95 12.42 -5.13
N THR A 64 -2.20 13.49 -5.90
CA THR A 64 -2.81 13.38 -7.24
C THR A 64 -1.96 12.52 -8.17
N LYS A 65 -0.64 12.69 -8.15
CA LYS A 65 0.29 11.92 -8.98
C LYS A 65 0.35 10.45 -8.56
N ALA A 66 0.43 10.17 -7.25
CA ALA A 66 0.37 8.82 -6.72
C ALA A 66 -0.95 8.11 -7.07
N ARG A 67 -2.09 8.81 -7.00
CA ARG A 67 -3.40 8.28 -7.43
C ARG A 67 -3.42 7.93 -8.91
N LYS A 68 -2.84 8.77 -9.79
CA LYS A 68 -2.72 8.46 -11.23
C LYS A 68 -1.91 7.18 -11.45
N TRP A 69 -0.77 7.05 -10.79
CA TRP A 69 0.05 5.83 -10.86
C TRP A 69 -0.67 4.59 -10.31
N ALA A 70 -1.44 4.73 -9.23
CA ALA A 70 -2.25 3.65 -8.70
C ALA A 70 -3.31 3.17 -9.71
N VAL A 71 -3.96 4.09 -10.44
CA VAL A 71 -4.89 3.76 -11.53
C VAL A 71 -4.18 3.09 -12.70
N GLU A 72 -2.98 3.54 -13.06
CA GLU A 72 -2.15 2.87 -14.09
C GLU A 72 -1.80 1.44 -13.66
N VAL A 73 -1.38 1.23 -12.41
CA VAL A 73 -1.12 -0.11 -11.86
C VAL A 73 -2.38 -0.97 -11.90
N ALA A 74 -3.54 -0.44 -11.51
CA ALA A 74 -4.80 -1.17 -11.59
C ALA A 74 -5.09 -1.65 -13.02
N SER A 75 -4.86 -0.76 -14.00
CA SER A 75 -5.02 -1.06 -15.43
C SER A 75 -4.02 -2.12 -15.91
N LEU A 76 -2.76 -2.03 -15.46
CA LEU A 76 -1.75 -3.03 -15.76
C LEU A 76 -2.14 -4.41 -15.21
N LEU A 77 -2.71 -4.51 -14.01
CA LEU A 77 -3.14 -5.78 -13.42
C LEU A 77 -4.29 -6.46 -14.17
N GLU A 78 -5.01 -5.74 -15.03
CA GLU A 78 -6.00 -6.34 -15.93
C GLU A 78 -5.36 -7.06 -17.13
N ARG A 79 -4.09 -6.79 -17.41
CA ARG A 79 -3.32 -7.42 -18.49
C ARG A 79 -2.77 -8.77 -18.02
N SER A 80 -2.81 -9.76 -18.90
CA SER A 80 -2.34 -11.13 -18.62
C SER A 80 -0.84 -11.21 -18.32
N GLU A 81 -0.07 -10.21 -18.74
CA GLU A 81 1.37 -10.10 -18.57
C GLU A 81 1.75 -9.70 -17.15
N HIS A 82 0.82 -9.09 -16.40
CA HIS A 82 1.03 -8.55 -15.06
C HIS A 82 0.14 -9.17 -14.00
N GLY A 83 -1.10 -9.52 -14.35
CA GLY A 83 -2.05 -10.15 -13.45
C GLY A 83 -2.69 -11.39 -14.07
N SER A 84 -3.90 -11.68 -13.62
CA SER A 84 -4.65 -12.88 -14.00
C SER A 84 -5.46 -12.70 -15.29
N GLY A 85 -5.30 -11.55 -15.97
CA GLY A 85 -6.15 -11.15 -17.09
C GLY A 85 -7.61 -10.92 -16.67
N LYS A 86 -8.51 -10.69 -17.64
CA LYS A 86 -9.97 -10.60 -17.40
C LYS A 86 -10.63 -11.93 -16.95
N VAL A 87 -9.88 -13.04 -16.96
CA VAL A 87 -10.43 -14.41 -16.83
C VAL A 87 -10.26 -14.98 -15.40
N GLY A 88 -9.42 -14.39 -14.55
CA GLY A 88 -9.13 -14.89 -13.20
C GLY A 88 -10.01 -14.35 -12.07
N ALA A 89 -11.34 -14.25 -12.26
CA ALA A 89 -12.29 -13.60 -11.35
C ALA A 89 -12.54 -14.30 -9.98
N GLY A 90 -11.56 -15.07 -9.47
CA GLY A 90 -11.62 -15.78 -8.18
C GLY A 90 -10.62 -15.26 -7.14
N THR A 91 -10.27 -16.09 -6.16
CA THR A 91 -9.30 -15.84 -5.06
C THR A 91 -7.88 -15.51 -5.50
N LYS A 92 -7.60 -15.49 -6.81
CA LYS A 92 -6.30 -15.16 -7.43
C LYS A 92 -6.31 -13.83 -8.21
N ASP A 93 -7.34 -13.00 -8.06
CA ASP A 93 -7.34 -11.66 -8.69
C ASP A 93 -6.36 -10.73 -7.97
N ALA A 94 -5.27 -10.36 -8.64
CA ALA A 94 -4.23 -9.49 -8.09
C ALA A 94 -4.77 -8.12 -7.65
N ARG A 95 -5.88 -7.66 -8.24
CA ARG A 95 -6.54 -6.39 -7.89
C ARG A 95 -7.31 -6.46 -6.57
N ARG A 96 -7.64 -7.67 -6.12
CA ARG A 96 -8.34 -7.93 -4.85
C ARG A 96 -7.38 -8.22 -3.70
N ARG A 97 -6.07 -8.10 -3.92
CA ARG A 97 -5.08 -8.29 -2.86
C ARG A 97 -5.22 -7.15 -1.83
N PRO A 98 -5.23 -7.46 -0.52
CA PRO A 98 -5.36 -6.43 0.52
C PRO A 98 -4.32 -5.31 0.42
N GLN A 99 -3.08 -5.62 -0.01
CA GLN A 99 -2.02 -4.61 -0.17
C GLN A 99 -2.33 -3.61 -1.29
N VAL A 100 -2.96 -4.06 -2.38
CA VAL A 100 -3.37 -3.20 -3.51
C VAL A 100 -4.54 -2.33 -3.10
N LEU A 101 -5.59 -2.95 -2.52
CA LEU A 101 -6.78 -2.22 -2.08
C LEU A 101 -6.49 -1.28 -0.90
N GLY A 102 -5.57 -1.66 0.00
CA GLY A 102 -5.10 -0.82 1.10
C GLY A 102 -4.42 0.45 0.59
N LEU A 103 -3.51 0.34 -0.38
CA LEU A 103 -2.90 1.53 -1.02
C LEU A 103 -3.94 2.42 -1.70
N PHE A 104 -4.89 1.83 -2.42
CA PHE A 104 -5.91 2.59 -3.15
C PHE A 104 -6.85 3.32 -2.19
N LEU A 105 -7.25 2.65 -1.12
CA LEU A 105 -8.02 3.24 -0.04
C LEU A 105 -7.24 4.36 0.65
N GLU A 106 -5.98 4.13 1.03
CA GLU A 106 -5.12 5.13 1.66
C GLU A 106 -5.03 6.40 0.83
N LEU A 107 -4.68 6.29 -0.46
CA LEU A 107 -4.54 7.46 -1.32
C LEU A 107 -5.86 8.20 -1.55
N ALA A 108 -6.98 7.48 -1.67
CA ALA A 108 -8.30 8.09 -1.78
C ALA A 108 -8.72 8.79 -0.48
N ALA A 109 -8.48 8.17 0.66
CA ALA A 109 -8.84 8.69 1.97
C ALA A 109 -7.96 9.89 2.35
N VAL A 110 -6.65 9.87 2.06
CA VAL A 110 -5.77 11.03 2.25
C VAL A 110 -6.21 12.21 1.39
N ASP A 111 -6.56 11.98 0.11
CA ASP A 111 -7.07 13.02 -0.77
C ASP A 111 -8.37 13.65 -0.23
N ALA A 112 -9.31 12.80 0.21
CA ALA A 112 -10.55 13.25 0.82
C ALA A 112 -10.33 14.03 2.13
N PHE A 113 -9.51 13.47 3.02
CA PHE A 113 -9.22 14.04 4.34
C PHE A 113 -8.51 15.39 4.23
N LYS A 114 -7.43 15.48 3.47
CA LYS A 114 -6.54 16.64 3.45
C LYS A 114 -6.93 17.69 2.40
N HIS A 115 -7.51 17.27 1.27
CA HIS A 115 -7.68 18.14 0.09
C HIS A 115 -9.14 18.34 -0.34
N LYS A 116 -10.09 17.58 0.23
CA LYS A 116 -11.54 17.71 -0.06
C LYS A 116 -12.38 17.96 1.20
N GLY A 117 -11.77 18.55 2.23
CA GLY A 117 -12.48 18.98 3.43
C GLY A 117 -13.03 17.84 4.29
N GLY A 118 -12.41 16.65 4.24
CA GLY A 118 -12.84 15.50 5.03
C GLY A 118 -14.07 14.78 4.49
N GLN A 119 -14.39 14.93 3.21
CA GLN A 119 -15.61 14.37 2.60
C GLN A 119 -15.30 13.41 1.45
N ASP A 120 -16.09 12.32 1.37
CA ASP A 120 -16.05 11.37 0.25
C ASP A 120 -16.88 11.86 -0.95
N VAL A 121 -16.42 12.96 -1.57
CA VAL A 121 -17.16 13.69 -2.63
C VAL A 121 -17.54 12.81 -3.83
N ASP A 122 -16.66 11.88 -4.20
CA ASP A 122 -16.82 11.02 -5.39
C ASP A 122 -17.20 9.57 -5.04
N GLY A 123 -17.44 9.26 -3.75
CA GLY A 123 -17.76 7.91 -3.27
C GLY A 123 -16.59 6.92 -3.32
N THR A 124 -15.38 7.39 -3.65
CA THR A 124 -14.21 6.54 -3.87
C THR A 124 -13.73 5.91 -2.56
N VAL A 125 -13.78 6.66 -1.44
CA VAL A 125 -13.35 6.13 -0.13
C VAL A 125 -14.27 4.98 0.25
N ARG A 126 -15.59 5.19 0.24
CA ARG A 126 -16.59 4.14 0.52
C ARG A 126 -16.42 2.93 -0.38
N MET A 127 -16.22 3.15 -1.69
CA MET A 127 -16.03 2.06 -2.66
C MET A 127 -14.81 1.19 -2.32
N TYR A 128 -13.65 1.80 -2.05
CA TYR A 128 -12.45 1.03 -1.73
C TYR A 128 -12.53 0.38 -0.35
N THR A 129 -13.19 1.00 0.64
CA THR A 129 -13.49 0.37 1.92
C THR A 129 -14.31 -0.90 1.74
N GLU A 130 -15.44 -0.85 1.02
CA GLU A 130 -16.28 -2.04 0.76
C GLU A 130 -15.49 -3.15 0.05
N ARG A 131 -14.67 -2.79 -0.94
CA ARG A 131 -13.86 -3.75 -1.70
C ARG A 131 -12.80 -4.43 -0.81
N LEU A 132 -12.11 -3.65 0.02
CA LEU A 132 -11.11 -4.15 0.96
C LEU A 132 -11.74 -5.09 1.98
N LEU A 133 -12.84 -4.68 2.61
CA LEU A 133 -13.54 -5.51 3.60
C LEU A 133 -14.16 -6.77 2.99
N SER A 134 -14.46 -6.76 1.69
CA SER A 134 -14.97 -7.92 0.95
C SER A 134 -13.88 -8.91 0.52
N CYS A 135 -12.60 -8.54 0.54
CA CYS A 135 -11.49 -9.45 0.25
C CYS A 135 -10.77 -9.93 1.52
N MET A 136 -10.94 -9.23 2.63
CA MET A 136 -10.45 -9.68 3.93
C MET A 136 -11.44 -10.71 4.50
N GLY A 137 -10.94 -11.91 4.80
CA GLY A 137 -11.71 -12.99 5.44
C GLY A 137 -12.24 -12.57 6.82
N ASP A 138 -12.93 -13.48 7.50
CA ASP A 138 -13.38 -13.24 8.89
C ASP A 138 -12.24 -13.45 9.90
N GLU A 139 -11.21 -14.20 9.49
CA GLU A 139 -9.91 -14.20 10.16
C GLU A 139 -9.16 -12.92 9.78
N VAL A 140 -9.19 -11.94 10.68
CA VAL A 140 -8.38 -10.73 10.59
C VAL A 140 -6.92 -11.11 10.73
N GLN A 141 -6.22 -11.23 9.60
CA GLN A 141 -4.77 -11.11 9.60
C GLN A 141 -4.46 -9.62 9.81
N PRO A 142 -3.70 -9.26 10.84
CA PRO A 142 -2.26 -9.44 10.84
C PRO A 142 -1.88 -10.79 11.43
N PRO A 143 -0.69 -11.33 11.10
CA PRO A 143 -0.21 -12.52 11.79
C PRO A 143 -0.26 -12.23 13.28
N SER A 144 -1.09 -12.97 13.98
CA SER A 144 -1.10 -12.99 15.43
C SER A 144 0.30 -13.38 15.87
N ILE A 145 1.09 -12.39 16.29
CA ILE A 145 2.27 -12.56 17.15
C ILE A 145 3.41 -13.38 16.51
N THR A 146 3.30 -13.76 15.24
CA THR A 146 4.26 -14.60 14.54
C THR A 146 4.69 -13.89 13.27
N PRO A 147 5.94 -13.44 13.14
CA PRO A 147 6.41 -12.81 11.92
C PRO A 147 6.05 -13.69 10.72
N LEU A 148 5.40 -13.11 9.70
CA LEU A 148 5.44 -13.69 8.37
C LEU A 148 6.91 -13.97 8.02
N SER A 149 7.14 -15.00 7.20
CA SER A 149 8.49 -15.40 6.77
C SER A 149 9.31 -14.30 6.06
N LEU A 150 8.73 -13.11 5.86
CA LEU A 150 9.28 -11.93 5.18
C LEU A 150 9.95 -10.92 6.13
N GLY A 151 9.74 -11.04 7.44
CA GLY A 151 10.34 -10.18 8.46
C GLY A 151 9.54 -8.89 8.76
N PRO A 152 9.79 -8.27 9.93
CA PRO A 152 8.93 -7.23 10.51
C PRO A 152 8.80 -5.96 9.65
N GLN A 153 9.82 -5.63 8.86
CA GLN A 153 9.81 -4.43 8.02
C GLN A 153 8.82 -4.54 6.86
N LEU A 154 8.78 -5.70 6.19
CA LEU A 154 7.89 -5.92 5.05
C LEU A 154 6.42 -6.01 5.49
N GLU A 155 6.18 -6.56 6.68
CA GLU A 155 4.85 -6.55 7.31
C GLU A 155 4.35 -5.13 7.52
N MET A 156 5.17 -4.24 8.08
CA MET A 156 4.81 -2.84 8.25
C MET A 156 4.52 -2.16 6.92
N LEU A 157 5.38 -2.35 5.92
CA LEU A 157 5.22 -1.75 4.60
C LEU A 157 3.92 -2.17 3.90
N HIS A 158 3.42 -3.38 4.16
CA HIS A 158 2.13 -3.85 3.66
C HIS A 158 0.93 -3.45 4.52
N GLY A 159 1.11 -3.42 5.85
CA GLY A 159 0.01 -3.22 6.79
C GLY A 159 -0.35 -1.76 7.00
N VAL A 160 0.63 -0.86 6.94
CA VAL A 160 0.40 0.58 7.16
C VAL A 160 -0.65 1.17 6.21
N PRO A 161 -0.63 0.91 4.88
CA PRO A 161 -1.65 1.45 3.99
C PRO A 161 -3.07 0.98 4.34
N ILE A 162 -3.22 -0.27 4.77
CA ILE A 162 -4.51 -0.84 5.19
C ILE A 162 -5.02 -0.11 6.43
N TYR A 163 -4.18 -0.02 7.46
CA TYR A 163 -4.50 0.70 8.70
C TYR A 163 -4.85 2.17 8.44
N HIS A 164 -3.96 2.90 7.75
CA HIS A 164 -4.11 4.34 7.51
C HIS A 164 -5.34 4.63 6.65
N GLY A 165 -5.60 3.82 5.61
CA GLY A 165 -6.80 3.92 4.81
C GLY A 165 -8.09 3.71 5.60
N LEU A 166 -8.13 2.69 6.48
CA LEU A 166 -9.30 2.43 7.33
C LEU A 166 -9.47 3.48 8.43
N LEU A 167 -8.38 3.98 9.02
CA LEU A 167 -8.38 5.07 9.99
C LEU A 167 -9.06 6.31 9.41
N LEU A 168 -8.63 6.74 8.23
CA LEU A 168 -9.21 7.92 7.57
C LEU A 168 -10.62 7.65 7.05
N ALA A 169 -10.90 6.44 6.54
CA ALA A 169 -12.23 6.09 6.08
C ALA A 169 -13.29 6.16 7.20
N ASP A 170 -12.97 5.69 8.43
CA ASP A 170 -13.89 5.82 9.57
C ASP A 170 -14.19 7.27 9.91
N ARG A 171 -13.18 8.16 9.82
CA ARG A 171 -13.35 9.60 10.05
C ARG A 171 -14.21 10.27 8.98
N ILE A 172 -13.93 9.99 7.70
CA ILE A 172 -14.61 10.61 6.57
C ILE A 172 -16.05 10.13 6.45
N LEU A 173 -16.28 8.82 6.62
CA LEU A 173 -17.58 8.20 6.38
C LEU A 173 -18.47 8.17 7.62
N GLY A 174 -17.88 8.12 8.83
CA GLY A 174 -18.63 8.07 10.08
C GLY A 174 -19.71 6.98 10.08
N SER A 175 -20.98 7.39 10.19
CA SER A 175 -22.12 6.46 10.15
C SER A 175 -22.34 5.77 8.80
N ALA A 176 -21.76 6.28 7.72
CA ALA A 176 -21.82 5.68 6.38
C ALA A 176 -20.69 4.66 6.13
N LEU A 177 -19.84 4.37 7.13
CA LEU A 177 -18.74 3.41 7.01
C LEU A 177 -19.27 1.99 6.70
N PRO A 178 -18.84 1.38 5.58
CA PRO A 178 -19.21 0.00 5.26
C PRO A 178 -18.77 -1.00 6.33
N ARG A 179 -19.68 -1.88 6.75
CA ARG A 179 -19.43 -2.96 7.74
C ARG A 179 -18.64 -2.44 8.94
N ALA A 180 -19.12 -1.34 9.55
CA ALA A 180 -18.37 -0.53 10.50
C ALA A 180 -17.70 -1.33 11.63
N GLU A 181 -18.38 -2.32 12.21
CA GLU A 181 -17.80 -3.19 13.25
C GLU A 181 -16.57 -3.94 12.74
N LYS A 182 -16.68 -4.60 11.58
CA LYS A 182 -15.56 -5.32 10.94
C LYS A 182 -14.43 -4.37 10.57
N ALA A 183 -14.76 -3.20 10.02
CA ALA A 183 -13.77 -2.19 9.63
C ALA A 183 -12.95 -1.69 10.83
N ARG A 184 -13.62 -1.41 11.95
CA ARG A 184 -12.99 -0.94 13.19
C ARG A 184 -12.16 -2.04 13.84
N SER A 185 -12.68 -3.26 13.92
CA SER A 185 -11.91 -4.42 14.43
C SER A 185 -10.61 -4.60 13.64
N ILE A 186 -10.68 -4.62 12.31
CA ILE A 186 -9.50 -4.74 11.45
C ILE A 186 -8.54 -3.58 11.69
N ARG A 187 -9.03 -2.35 11.73
CA ARG A 187 -8.17 -1.17 11.99
C ARG A 187 -7.43 -1.31 13.32
N ASP A 188 -8.14 -1.68 14.39
CA ASP A 188 -7.59 -1.77 15.74
C ASP A 188 -6.57 -2.92 15.84
N ASP A 189 -6.82 -4.06 15.19
CA ASP A 189 -5.87 -5.19 15.11
C ASP A 189 -4.58 -4.81 14.38
N TYR A 190 -4.70 -4.12 13.23
CA TYR A 190 -3.53 -3.62 12.51
C TYR A 190 -2.79 -2.54 13.31
N GLU A 191 -3.49 -1.65 14.01
CA GLU A 191 -2.86 -0.63 14.85
C GLU A 191 -2.01 -1.27 15.95
N ALA A 192 -2.57 -2.24 16.67
CA ALA A 192 -1.86 -2.96 17.72
C ALA A 192 -0.62 -3.67 17.18
N GLY A 193 -0.77 -4.44 16.10
CA GLY A 193 0.35 -5.17 15.48
C GLY A 193 1.45 -4.24 14.95
N LEU A 194 1.08 -3.20 14.21
CA LEU A 194 2.03 -2.24 13.64
C LEU A 194 2.75 -1.43 14.72
N THR A 195 2.08 -1.11 15.83
CA THR A 195 2.69 -0.42 16.96
C THR A 195 3.79 -1.27 17.59
N VAL A 196 3.52 -2.56 17.83
CA VAL A 196 4.52 -3.50 18.36
C VAL A 196 5.71 -3.65 17.40
N LEU A 197 5.45 -3.77 16.09
CA LEU A 197 6.50 -3.86 15.08
C LEU A 197 7.35 -2.59 15.01
N ALA A 198 6.73 -1.41 15.05
CA ALA A 198 7.43 -0.13 15.05
C ALA A 198 8.36 0.00 16.27
N GLN A 199 7.84 -0.27 17.47
CA GLN A 199 8.62 -0.26 18.71
C GLN A 199 9.78 -1.26 18.66
N ALA A 200 9.55 -2.46 18.12
CA ALA A 200 10.59 -3.47 17.98
C ALA A 200 11.68 -3.06 16.97
N LEU A 201 11.34 -2.36 15.89
CA LEU A 201 12.30 -1.83 14.93
C LEU A 201 13.12 -0.67 15.51
N GLU A 202 12.47 0.23 16.25
CA GLU A 202 13.13 1.35 16.94
C GLU A 202 14.09 0.85 18.03
N ALA A 203 13.65 -0.13 18.83
CA ALA A 203 14.46 -0.71 19.91
C ALA A 203 15.67 -1.52 19.41
N ARG A 204 15.61 -2.05 18.17
CA ARG A 204 16.75 -2.75 17.53
C ARG A 204 17.84 -1.80 17.03
N GLY A 205 17.76 -0.51 17.34
CA GLY A 205 18.60 0.61 16.91
C GLY A 205 20.08 0.34 16.67
N ASP A 206 20.38 -0.33 15.56
CA ASP A 206 21.66 -0.31 14.88
C ASP A 206 21.43 0.53 13.61
N GLY A 207 22.13 1.67 13.50
CA GLY A 207 21.95 2.70 12.45
C GLY A 207 22.05 2.24 10.98
N ALA A 208 22.07 0.94 10.70
CA ALA A 208 21.79 0.34 9.40
C ALA A 208 20.29 0.33 9.04
N LEU A 209 19.37 0.22 10.01
CA LEU A 209 17.92 0.22 9.75
C LEU A 209 17.38 1.63 9.48
N GLU A 210 17.97 2.67 10.04
CA GLU A 210 17.56 4.07 9.81
C GLU A 210 18.09 4.65 8.50
N LYS A 211 19.02 3.95 7.83
CA LYS A 211 19.58 4.42 6.55
C LYS A 211 18.52 4.43 5.47
N GLU A 212 18.41 5.58 4.82
CA GLU A 212 17.52 5.78 3.69
C GLU A 212 17.75 4.70 2.62
N GLY A 213 16.66 4.03 2.24
CA GLY A 213 16.69 2.98 1.24
C GLY A 213 17.11 1.60 1.76
N THR A 214 16.91 1.33 3.05
CA THR A 214 16.72 -0.01 3.62
C THR A 214 15.24 -0.26 3.93
N TYR A 215 14.80 -1.51 4.03
CA TYR A 215 13.40 -1.80 4.37
C TYR A 215 13.02 -1.29 5.77
N GLY A 216 13.96 -1.27 6.73
CA GLY A 216 13.71 -0.72 8.07
C GLY A 216 13.36 0.76 8.04
N GLY A 217 14.17 1.56 7.32
CA GLY A 217 13.98 3.00 7.25
C GLY A 217 12.72 3.35 6.48
N GLN A 218 12.41 2.59 5.42
CA GLN A 218 11.14 2.73 4.71
C GLN A 218 9.95 2.38 5.61
N ALA A 219 10.03 1.31 6.39
CA ALA A 219 8.95 0.91 7.31
C ALA A 219 8.68 1.96 8.39
N LEU A 220 9.73 2.49 9.03
CA LEU A 220 9.59 3.54 10.05
C LEU A 220 9.10 4.86 9.46
N MET A 221 9.58 5.26 8.27
CA MET A 221 9.04 6.42 7.56
C MET A 221 7.57 6.20 7.17
N CYS A 222 7.22 4.99 6.73
CA CYS A 222 5.85 4.62 6.39
C CYS A 222 4.92 4.79 7.61
N TRP A 223 5.35 4.31 8.77
CA TRP A 223 4.64 4.46 10.04
C TRP A 223 4.54 5.91 10.53
N GLY A 224 5.64 6.66 10.48
CA GLY A 224 5.70 8.06 10.93
C GLY A 224 4.94 9.04 10.03
N SER A 225 4.60 8.64 8.80
CA SER A 225 3.86 9.49 7.85
C SER A 225 2.34 9.35 7.94
N ILE A 226 1.81 8.55 8.86
CA ILE A 226 0.36 8.35 9.01
C ILE A 226 -0.30 9.64 9.54
N LEU A 227 -1.43 10.03 8.94
CA LEU A 227 -2.24 11.16 9.41
C LEU A 227 -3.13 10.70 10.56
N ARG A 228 -2.76 11.08 11.79
CA ARG A 228 -3.45 10.69 13.02
C ARG A 228 -4.35 11.80 13.61
N ASP A 229 -4.21 13.03 13.15
CA ASP A 229 -4.94 14.19 13.67
C ASP A 229 -5.92 14.73 12.61
#